data_AF-A0A8J6PKV2-F1
#
_entry.id   AF-A0A8J6PKV2-F1
#
_cell.length_a   1.000
_cell.length_b   1.000
_cell.length_c   1.000
_cell.angle_alpha   90.00
_cell.angle_beta   90.00
_cell.angle_gamma   90.00
#
_symmetry.space_group_name_H-M   'P 1'
#
loop_
_entity.id
_entity.type
_entity.pdbx_description
1 polymer ?
#
loop_
_entity_poly.entity_id
_entity_poly.type
_entity_poly.pdbx_seq_one_letter_code
_entity_poly.pdbx_strand_id
1 'polypeptide(L)'
;VSIPRDSYVTIPGHGRDKINASFAIGGPPLLVQTVEESTGLHMDHYAEIGFGGFAGIVDALGGIQMCLDQPVVDPLAGIDLPAGCQKLEGPQALGFVRSRATALADIQRMNNQREFMSALTAKAASPSTLLNPFRSWAFARQTAKSFTVDDGDHLWNLAALAWAMRGDVVTTTVPLAGFEDMGASGNVARWDSARASQFFGALAEGQPVPQELITTGP
;
A
#
# COMPACT_ATOMS: atom_id res chain seq x y z
N VAL A 1 3.88 7.39 -5.54
CA VAL A 1 4.78 7.87 -4.46
C VAL A 1 4.42 7.17 -3.17
N SER A 2 5.40 6.65 -2.45
CA SER A 2 5.20 5.96 -1.17
C SER A 2 5.57 6.88 0.00
N ILE A 3 4.64 7.04 0.95
CA ILE A 3 4.88 7.72 2.22
C ILE A 3 5.01 6.64 3.31
N PRO A 4 6.16 6.52 4.00
CA PRO A 4 6.30 5.55 5.09
C PRO A 4 5.29 5.82 6.20
N ARG A 5 4.66 4.77 6.74
CA ARG A 5 3.66 4.87 7.83
C ARG A 5 4.20 5.55 9.10
N ASP A 6 5.51 5.44 9.32
CA ASP A 6 6.21 5.95 10.49
C ASP A 6 6.74 7.39 10.23
N SER A 7 6.34 8.03 9.13
CA SER A 7 6.74 9.41 8.78
C SER A 7 6.36 10.39 9.88
N TYR A 8 7.33 11.14 10.39
CA TYR A 8 7.13 12.07 11.50
C TYR A 8 6.65 13.44 11.01
N VAL A 9 5.33 13.64 11.05
CA VAL A 9 4.64 14.80 10.47
C VAL A 9 3.83 15.54 11.53
N THR A 10 3.36 16.74 11.18
CA THR A 10 2.42 17.46 12.03
C THR A 10 1.00 16.98 11.71
N ILE A 11 0.30 16.48 12.72
CA ILE A 11 -1.10 16.08 12.65
C ILE A 11 -1.95 17.29 13.06
N PRO A 12 -2.85 17.79 12.19
CA PRO A 12 -3.68 18.97 12.47
C PRO A 12 -4.45 18.81 13.79
N GLY A 13 -4.24 19.72 14.73
CA GLY A 13 -4.91 19.69 16.04
C GLY A 13 -4.35 18.69 17.06
N HIS A 14 -3.35 17.88 16.72
CA HIS A 14 -2.83 16.79 17.58
C HIS A 14 -1.31 16.81 17.82
N GLY A 15 -0.58 17.78 17.25
CA GLY A 15 0.87 17.90 17.44
C GLY A 15 1.66 17.08 16.42
N ARG A 16 2.89 16.66 16.73
CA ARG A 16 3.71 15.85 15.83
C ARG A 16 3.71 14.40 16.27
N ASP A 17 3.45 13.50 15.33
CA ASP A 17 3.54 12.06 15.54
C ASP A 17 3.77 11.34 14.19
N LYS A 18 3.81 10.02 14.22
CA LYS A 18 3.78 9.18 13.02
C LYS A 18 2.50 9.43 12.23
N ILE A 19 2.62 9.50 10.90
CA ILE A 19 1.49 9.78 10.02
C ILE A 19 0.35 8.77 10.19
N ASN A 20 0.62 7.51 10.52
CA ASN A 20 -0.43 6.53 10.78
C ASN A 20 -1.29 6.83 12.03
N ALA A 21 -0.80 7.64 12.97
CA ALA A 21 -1.58 8.06 14.13
C ALA A 21 -2.76 8.96 13.72
N SER A 22 -2.62 9.75 12.64
CA SER A 22 -3.71 10.59 12.11
C SER A 22 -4.93 9.75 11.73
N PHE A 23 -4.71 8.59 11.10
CA PHE A 23 -5.77 7.64 10.78
C PHE A 23 -6.39 7.02 12.04
N ALA A 24 -5.57 6.68 13.05
CA ALA A 24 -6.07 6.11 14.30
C ALA A 24 -6.92 7.11 15.11
N ILE A 25 -6.60 8.41 15.02
CA ILE A 25 -7.27 9.48 15.77
C ILE A 25 -8.55 9.95 15.07
N GLY A 26 -8.46 10.24 13.77
CA GLY A 26 -9.53 10.92 13.02
C GLY A 26 -9.94 10.22 11.73
N GLY A 27 -9.48 8.99 11.50
CA GLY A 27 -9.82 8.21 10.32
C GLY A 27 -9.28 8.80 9.01
N PRO A 28 -9.88 8.41 7.86
CA PRO A 28 -9.51 8.92 6.54
C PRO A 28 -9.44 10.46 6.42
N PRO A 29 -10.42 11.25 6.93
CA PRO A 29 -10.40 12.70 6.75
C PRO A 29 -9.16 13.34 7.38
N LEU A 30 -8.79 12.94 8.59
CA LEU A 30 -7.61 13.49 9.26
C LEU A 30 -6.31 13.02 8.60
N LEU A 31 -6.27 11.78 8.08
CA LEU A 31 -5.12 11.29 7.32
C LEU A 31 -4.91 12.09 6.03
N VAL A 32 -5.97 12.31 5.26
CA VAL A 32 -5.92 13.11 4.03
C VAL A 32 -5.44 14.52 4.36
N GLN A 33 -6.06 15.19 5.33
CA GLN A 33 -5.66 16.53 5.76
C GLN A 33 -4.19 16.57 6.20
N THR A 34 -3.73 15.57 6.97
CA THR A 34 -2.33 15.46 7.41
C THR A 34 -1.37 15.36 6.22
N VAL A 35 -1.70 14.54 5.21
CA VAL A 35 -0.90 14.40 3.99
C VAL A 35 -0.90 15.71 3.19
N GLU A 36 -2.04 16.31 2.96
CA GLU A 36 -2.16 17.57 2.21
C GLU A 36 -1.36 18.69 2.88
N GLU A 37 -1.51 18.89 4.19
CA GLU A 37 -0.76 19.91 4.93
C GLU A 37 0.74 19.62 5.01
N SER A 38 1.14 18.35 5.06
CA SER A 38 2.56 17.96 5.13
C SER A 38 3.28 18.04 3.79
N THR A 39 2.54 17.91 2.68
CA THR A 39 3.12 17.81 1.33
C THR A 39 2.81 19.03 0.47
N GLY A 40 1.76 19.79 0.79
CA GLY A 40 1.22 20.85 -0.06
C GLY A 40 0.48 20.33 -1.30
N LEU A 41 0.29 19.02 -1.43
CA LEU A 41 -0.46 18.42 -2.53
C LEU A 41 -1.94 18.39 -2.21
N HIS A 42 -2.79 18.63 -3.21
CA HIS A 42 -4.21 18.39 -3.11
C HIS A 42 -4.53 16.93 -3.42
N MET A 43 -5.40 16.31 -2.63
CA MET A 43 -5.86 14.94 -2.81
C MET A 43 -7.30 14.95 -3.34
N ASP A 44 -7.47 14.78 -4.65
CA ASP A 44 -8.80 14.76 -5.27
C ASP A 44 -9.63 13.53 -4.86
N HIS A 45 -8.95 12.41 -4.62
CA HIS A 45 -9.58 11.12 -4.34
C HIS A 45 -8.83 10.34 -3.25
N TYR A 46 -9.59 9.67 -2.39
CA TYR A 46 -9.09 8.75 -1.37
C TYR A 46 -9.58 7.33 -1.64
N ALA A 47 -8.72 6.36 -1.39
CA ALA A 47 -9.03 4.95 -1.55
C ALA A 47 -8.40 4.15 -0.41
N GLU A 48 -9.21 3.50 0.42
CA GLU A 48 -8.78 2.62 1.50
C GLU A 48 -9.25 1.19 1.29
N ILE A 49 -8.35 0.21 1.39
CA ILE A 49 -8.72 -1.20 1.37
C ILE A 49 -8.62 -1.78 2.78
N GLY A 50 -9.76 -2.18 3.34
CA GLY A 50 -9.81 -2.98 4.55
C GLY A 50 -9.42 -4.44 4.32
N PHE A 51 -9.20 -5.20 5.39
CA PHE A 51 -8.82 -6.61 5.33
C PHE A 51 -9.79 -7.50 4.55
N GLY A 52 -11.09 -7.31 4.73
CA GLY A 52 -12.10 -8.03 3.94
C GLY A 52 -12.06 -7.65 2.45
N GLY A 53 -11.74 -6.38 2.16
CA GLY A 53 -11.57 -5.90 0.79
C GLY A 53 -10.37 -6.53 0.09
N PHE A 54 -9.24 -6.64 0.80
CA PHE A 54 -8.05 -7.33 0.30
C PHE A 54 -8.32 -8.80 0.02
N ALA A 55 -8.94 -9.52 0.97
CA ALA A 55 -9.29 -10.92 0.79
C ALA A 55 -10.23 -11.11 -0.41
N GLY A 56 -11.24 -10.25 -0.55
CA GLY A 56 -12.15 -10.27 -1.69
C GLY A 56 -11.45 -10.06 -3.04
N ILE A 57 -10.47 -9.15 -3.11
CA ILE A 57 -9.69 -8.92 -4.33
C ILE A 57 -8.91 -10.19 -4.72
N VAL A 58 -8.26 -10.83 -3.75
CA VAL A 58 -7.52 -12.09 -3.95
C VAL A 58 -8.47 -13.18 -4.45
N ASP A 59 -9.65 -13.32 -3.84
CA ASP A 59 -10.65 -14.31 -4.23
C ASP A 59 -11.22 -14.03 -5.63
N ALA A 60 -11.44 -12.76 -5.98
CA ALA A 60 -11.90 -12.35 -7.31
C ALA A 60 -10.88 -12.67 -8.42
N LEU A 61 -9.58 -12.65 -8.09
CA LEU A 61 -8.50 -13.13 -8.98
C LEU A 61 -8.40 -14.65 -9.04
N GLY A 62 -9.22 -15.36 -8.27
CA GLY A 62 -9.19 -16.80 -8.14
C GLY A 62 -7.99 -17.30 -7.35
N GLY A 63 -7.55 -16.53 -6.33
CA GLY A 63 -6.41 -16.78 -5.45
C GLY A 63 -5.04 -16.55 -6.11
N ILE A 64 -4.01 -16.49 -5.26
CA ILE A 64 -2.62 -16.22 -5.65
C ILE A 64 -1.78 -17.47 -5.43
N GLN A 65 -1.01 -17.87 -6.44
CA GLN A 65 -0.04 -18.96 -6.30
C GLN A 65 1.19 -18.45 -5.57
N MET A 66 1.56 -19.09 -4.46
CA MET A 66 2.76 -18.81 -3.68
C MET A 66 3.55 -20.10 -3.46
N CYS A 67 4.88 -20.02 -3.43
CA CYS A 67 5.74 -21.15 -3.11
C CYS A 67 6.48 -20.82 -1.82
N LEU A 68 6.10 -21.47 -0.73
CA LEU A 68 6.66 -21.21 0.59
C LEU A 68 7.85 -22.13 0.84
N ASP A 69 9.03 -21.56 1.11
CA ASP A 69 10.22 -22.37 1.44
C ASP A 69 10.07 -23.11 2.77
N GLN A 70 9.29 -22.54 3.70
CA GLN A 70 9.04 -23.07 5.05
C GLN A 70 7.55 -22.95 5.38
N PRO A 71 7.01 -23.83 6.25
CA PRO A 71 5.64 -23.70 6.70
C PRO A 71 5.45 -22.41 7.50
N VAL A 72 4.30 -21.76 7.32
CA VAL A 72 3.94 -20.54 8.05
C VAL A 72 2.70 -20.83 8.90
N VAL A 73 2.93 -20.99 10.20
CA VAL A 73 1.88 -21.21 11.19
C VAL A 73 1.83 -19.98 12.09
N ASP A 74 0.73 -19.24 12.01
CA ASP A 74 0.50 -18.06 12.85
C ASP A 74 -0.96 -18.07 13.32
N PRO A 75 -1.23 -18.56 14.55
CA PRO A 75 -2.57 -18.57 15.13
C PRO A 75 -3.18 -17.17 15.29
N LEU A 76 -2.36 -16.12 15.49
CA LEU A 76 -2.84 -14.74 15.60
C LEU A 76 -3.28 -14.18 14.24
N ALA A 77 -2.64 -14.66 13.16
CA ALA A 77 -3.04 -14.35 11.79
C ALA A 77 -4.04 -15.36 11.21
N GLY A 78 -4.38 -16.43 11.95
CA GLY A 78 -5.35 -17.45 11.56
C GLY A 78 -4.91 -18.36 10.42
N ILE A 79 -3.60 -18.63 10.29
CA ILE A 79 -3.04 -19.40 9.18
C ILE A 79 -2.22 -20.60 9.65
N ASP A 80 -2.34 -21.68 8.87
CA ASP A 80 -1.49 -22.87 8.90
C ASP A 80 -1.22 -23.23 7.44
N LEU A 81 -0.08 -22.75 6.94
CA LEU A 81 0.32 -22.90 5.55
C LEU A 81 1.50 -23.88 5.46
N PRO A 82 1.37 -25.03 4.79
CA PRO A 82 2.48 -25.95 4.59
C PRO A 82 3.56 -25.34 3.68
N ALA A 83 4.77 -25.87 3.75
CA ALA A 83 5.80 -25.57 2.75
C ALA A 83 5.40 -26.11 1.36
N GLY A 84 5.94 -25.47 0.32
CA GLY A 84 5.69 -25.82 -1.08
C GLY A 84 4.78 -24.84 -1.82
N CYS A 85 4.55 -25.13 -3.10
CA CYS A 85 3.71 -24.31 -3.98
C CYS A 85 2.24 -24.61 -3.74
N GLN A 86 1.49 -23.58 -3.34
CA GLN A 86 0.07 -23.67 -3.06
C GLN A 86 -0.65 -22.38 -3.49
N LYS A 87 -1.96 -22.50 -3.67
CA LYS A 87 -2.82 -21.35 -3.96
C LYS A 87 -3.35 -20.81 -2.64
N LEU A 88 -3.05 -19.55 -2.36
CA LEU A 88 -3.59 -18.81 -1.23
C LEU A 88 -4.89 -18.13 -1.63
N GLU A 89 -5.95 -18.44 -0.89
CA GLU A 89 -7.24 -17.74 -0.95
C GLU A 89 -7.22 -16.50 -0.04
N GLY A 90 -8.21 -15.62 -0.15
CA GLY A 90 -8.22 -14.30 0.48
C GLY A 90 -7.82 -14.28 1.96
N PRO A 91 -8.44 -15.09 2.83
CA PRO A 91 -8.06 -15.17 4.24
C PRO A 91 -6.63 -15.67 4.47
N GLN A 92 -6.17 -16.65 3.69
CA GLN A 92 -4.82 -17.20 3.79
C GLN A 92 -3.77 -16.18 3.32
N ALA A 93 -4.03 -15.50 2.22
CA ALA A 93 -3.20 -14.43 1.69
C ALA A 93 -3.09 -13.28 2.69
N LEU A 94 -4.21 -12.87 3.30
CA LEU A 94 -4.24 -11.82 4.31
C LEU A 94 -3.42 -12.21 5.54
N GLY A 95 -3.60 -13.44 6.02
CA GLY A 95 -2.81 -13.95 7.14
C GLY A 95 -1.32 -14.03 6.79
N PHE A 96 -0.97 -14.46 5.58
CA PHE A 96 0.42 -14.57 5.12
C PHE A 96 1.14 -13.22 5.13
N VAL A 97 0.53 -12.15 4.60
CA VAL A 97 1.14 -10.81 4.57
C VAL A 97 1.16 -10.12 5.94
N ARG A 98 0.33 -10.58 6.89
CA ARG A 98 0.26 -10.07 8.27
C ARG A 98 1.12 -10.85 9.26
N SER A 99 1.49 -12.08 8.90
CA SER A 99 2.18 -13.01 9.79
C SER A 99 3.47 -12.42 10.33
N ARG A 100 3.68 -12.60 11.63
CA ARG A 100 4.91 -12.20 12.33
C ARG A 100 5.67 -13.42 12.88
N ALA A 101 5.14 -14.62 12.68
CA ALA A 101 5.61 -15.86 13.29
C ALA A 101 6.88 -16.46 12.65
N THR A 102 7.89 -15.62 12.37
CA THR A 102 9.17 -16.09 11.81
C THR A 102 10.35 -15.61 12.66
N ALA A 103 11.43 -16.41 12.71
CA ALA A 103 12.60 -16.17 13.57
C ALA A 103 13.37 -14.87 13.26
N LEU A 104 13.07 -14.19 12.14
CA LEU A 104 13.64 -12.91 11.69
C LEU A 104 12.54 -11.86 11.43
N ALA A 105 11.63 -11.73 12.41
CA ALA A 105 10.26 -11.22 12.32
C ALA A 105 9.98 -10.05 11.34
N ASP A 106 10.78 -8.98 11.29
CA ASP A 106 10.48 -7.81 10.46
C ASP A 106 11.05 -7.89 9.03
N ILE A 107 12.25 -8.45 8.84
CA ILE A 107 12.88 -8.57 7.51
C ILE A 107 12.13 -9.60 6.67
N GLN A 108 11.79 -10.75 7.28
CA GLN A 108 11.02 -11.79 6.58
C GLN A 108 9.62 -11.30 6.23
N ARG A 109 8.98 -10.47 7.09
CA ARG A 109 7.68 -9.87 6.79
C ARG A 109 7.74 -8.95 5.57
N MET A 110 8.76 -8.08 5.48
CA MET A 110 8.93 -7.20 4.34
C MET A 110 9.15 -7.99 3.05
N ASN A 111 9.95 -9.06 3.10
CA ASN A 111 10.17 -9.94 1.96
C ASN A 111 8.88 -10.64 1.52
N ASN A 112 8.14 -11.24 2.45
CA ASN A 112 6.88 -11.92 2.15
C ASN A 112 5.83 -10.96 1.56
N GLN A 113 5.74 -9.73 2.07
CA GLN A 113 4.83 -8.71 1.52
C GLN A 113 5.23 -8.30 0.10
N ARG A 114 6.53 -8.07 -0.17
CA ARG A 114 7.03 -7.73 -1.49
C ARG A 114 6.79 -8.86 -2.49
N GLU A 115 7.09 -10.09 -2.09
CA GLU A 115 6.86 -11.29 -2.91
C GLU A 115 5.38 -11.47 -3.23
N PHE A 116 4.50 -11.36 -2.22
CA PHE A 116 3.07 -11.47 -2.42
C PHE A 116 2.53 -10.37 -3.34
N MET A 117 2.95 -9.12 -3.14
CA MET A 117 2.50 -8.00 -3.99
C MET A 117 2.98 -8.15 -5.45
N SER A 118 4.17 -8.71 -5.66
CA SER A 118 4.66 -9.07 -6.99
C SER A 118 3.77 -10.14 -7.64
N ALA A 119 3.48 -11.23 -6.91
CA ALA A 119 2.62 -12.31 -7.38
C ALA A 119 1.17 -11.83 -7.66
N LEU A 120 0.63 -10.97 -6.80
CA LEU A 120 -0.68 -10.33 -6.98
C LEU A 120 -0.72 -9.49 -8.27
N THR A 121 0.30 -8.65 -8.48
CA THR A 121 0.39 -7.79 -9.67
C THR A 121 0.52 -8.62 -10.95
N ALA A 122 1.38 -9.65 -10.93
CA ALA A 122 1.53 -10.57 -12.06
C ALA A 122 0.23 -11.32 -12.37
N LYS A 123 -0.54 -11.73 -11.35
CA LYS A 123 -1.84 -12.39 -11.52
C LYS A 123 -2.88 -11.45 -12.10
N ALA A 124 -2.95 -10.22 -11.60
CA ALA A 124 -3.86 -9.18 -12.10
C ALA A 124 -3.59 -8.85 -13.56
N ALA A 125 -2.31 -8.74 -13.95
CA ALA A 125 -1.88 -8.48 -15.32
C ALA A 125 -1.91 -9.72 -16.25
N SER A 126 -2.22 -10.92 -15.72
CA SER A 126 -2.15 -12.13 -16.53
C SER A 126 -3.23 -12.15 -17.63
N PRO A 127 -2.93 -12.69 -18.83
CA PRO A 127 -3.93 -12.85 -19.89
C PRO A 127 -5.16 -13.63 -19.43
N SER A 128 -4.99 -14.58 -18.49
CA SER A 128 -6.08 -15.38 -17.92
C SER A 128 -7.06 -14.58 -17.06
N THR A 129 -6.64 -13.42 -16.54
CA THR A 129 -7.47 -12.47 -15.81
C THR A 129 -8.03 -11.42 -16.76
N LEU A 130 -7.18 -10.83 -17.60
CA LEU A 130 -7.55 -9.73 -18.50
C LEU A 130 -8.52 -10.17 -19.62
N LEU A 131 -8.31 -11.35 -20.20
CA LEU A 131 -9.13 -11.88 -21.30
C LEU A 131 -10.36 -12.65 -20.81
N ASN A 132 -10.53 -12.82 -19.50
CA ASN A 132 -11.69 -13.48 -18.93
C ASN A 132 -12.70 -12.41 -18.46
N PRO A 133 -13.80 -12.18 -19.21
CA PRO A 133 -14.74 -11.10 -18.92
C PRO A 133 -15.44 -11.26 -17.56
N PHE A 134 -15.60 -12.50 -17.07
CA PHE A 134 -16.17 -12.74 -15.74
C PHE A 134 -15.19 -12.39 -14.63
N ARG A 135 -13.90 -12.73 -14.78
CA ARG A 135 -12.86 -12.42 -13.78
C ARG A 135 -12.47 -10.95 -13.78
N SER A 136 -12.32 -10.33 -14.95
CA SER A 136 -12.02 -8.90 -15.04
C SER A 136 -13.16 -8.05 -14.46
N TRP A 137 -14.42 -8.40 -14.74
CA TRP A 137 -15.57 -7.73 -14.15
C TRP A 137 -15.70 -7.98 -12.66
N ALA A 138 -15.52 -9.23 -12.19
CA ALA A 138 -15.53 -9.55 -10.77
C ALA A 138 -14.41 -8.82 -10.00
N PHE A 139 -13.19 -8.81 -10.55
CA PHE A 139 -12.05 -8.09 -9.98
C PHE A 139 -12.31 -6.58 -9.95
N ALA A 140 -12.80 -5.98 -11.04
CA ALA A 140 -13.11 -4.55 -11.07
C ALA A 140 -14.21 -4.17 -10.06
N ARG A 141 -15.29 -4.95 -10.00
CA ARG A 141 -16.41 -4.73 -9.06
C ARG A 141 -15.97 -4.94 -7.61
N GLN A 142 -15.18 -5.97 -7.34
CA GLN A 142 -14.71 -6.26 -6.00
C GLN A 142 -13.69 -5.23 -5.55
N THR A 143 -12.75 -4.83 -6.41
CA THR A 143 -11.82 -3.72 -6.14
C THR A 143 -12.60 -2.45 -5.79
N ALA A 144 -13.60 -2.08 -6.60
CA ALA A 144 -14.44 -0.92 -6.33
C ALA A 144 -15.20 -1.02 -5.00
N LYS A 145 -15.71 -2.20 -4.62
CA LYS A 145 -16.38 -2.43 -3.32
C LYS A 145 -15.43 -2.53 -2.12
N SER A 146 -14.21 -2.97 -2.37
CA SER A 146 -13.17 -3.17 -1.37
C SER A 146 -12.57 -1.84 -0.94
N PHE A 147 -12.73 -0.80 -1.77
CA PHE A 147 -12.40 0.57 -1.41
C PHE A 147 -13.61 1.25 -0.76
N THR A 148 -13.41 1.87 0.42
CA THR A 148 -14.35 2.85 0.96
C THR A 148 -14.21 4.13 0.12
N VAL A 149 -15.09 4.30 -0.87
CA VAL A 149 -15.13 5.48 -1.76
C VAL A 149 -16.59 5.94 -1.87
N ASP A 150 -16.80 7.25 -1.92
CA ASP A 150 -18.11 7.86 -2.13
C ASP A 150 -18.68 7.53 -3.54
N ASP A 151 -19.92 7.95 -3.83
CA ASP A 151 -20.79 7.45 -4.92
C ASP A 151 -20.26 7.41 -6.38
N GLY A 152 -20.62 6.35 -7.12
CA GLY A 152 -20.92 6.33 -8.57
C GLY A 152 -19.82 6.68 -9.61
N ASP A 153 -19.35 7.92 -9.61
CA ASP A 153 -18.41 8.48 -10.61
C ASP A 153 -17.01 7.84 -10.53
N HIS A 154 -16.70 7.16 -9.44
CA HIS A 154 -15.37 6.65 -9.13
C HIS A 154 -14.96 5.38 -9.89
N LEU A 155 -15.88 4.60 -10.47
CA LEU A 155 -15.49 3.45 -11.30
C LEU A 155 -14.73 3.91 -12.56
N TRP A 156 -15.14 5.06 -13.11
CA TRP A 156 -14.45 5.69 -14.22
C TRP A 156 -13.12 6.29 -13.81
N ASN A 157 -12.99 6.86 -12.60
CA ASN A 157 -11.72 7.34 -12.06
C ASN A 157 -10.72 6.20 -11.83
N LEU A 158 -11.18 5.04 -11.32
CA LEU A 158 -10.34 3.84 -11.21
C LEU A 158 -9.91 3.31 -12.58
N ALA A 159 -10.80 3.34 -13.57
CA ALA A 159 -10.47 2.96 -14.94
C ALA A 159 -9.46 3.95 -15.58
N ALA A 160 -9.63 5.26 -15.35
CA ALA A 160 -8.72 6.30 -15.81
C ALA A 160 -7.35 6.15 -15.15
N LEU A 161 -7.29 5.84 -13.85
CA LEU A 161 -6.06 5.53 -13.13
C LEU A 161 -5.37 4.28 -13.72
N ALA A 162 -6.11 3.19 -13.93
CA ALA A 162 -5.58 1.98 -14.55
C ALA A 162 -5.02 2.26 -15.95
N TRP A 163 -5.68 3.12 -16.72
CA TRP A 163 -5.21 3.56 -18.02
C TRP A 163 -3.96 4.44 -17.95
N ALA A 164 -3.89 5.36 -16.99
CA ALA A 164 -2.72 6.20 -16.75
C ALA A 164 -1.49 5.36 -16.34
N MET A 165 -1.71 4.25 -15.65
CA MET A 165 -0.65 3.32 -15.23
C MET A 165 -0.19 2.34 -16.32
N ARG A 166 -0.75 2.37 -17.54
CA ARG A 166 -0.40 1.40 -18.61
C ARG A 166 0.99 1.60 -19.25
N GLY A 167 1.70 2.65 -18.87
CA GLY A 167 3.03 3.01 -19.37
C GLY A 167 4.12 2.87 -18.30
N ASP A 168 5.25 3.56 -18.51
CA ASP A 168 6.35 3.60 -17.55
C ASP A 168 5.96 4.41 -16.31
N VAL A 169 5.53 3.72 -15.26
CA VAL A 169 5.19 4.33 -13.97
C VAL A 169 6.46 4.47 -13.13
N VAL A 170 6.74 5.69 -12.66
CA VAL A 170 7.82 5.94 -11.70
C VAL A 170 7.31 5.63 -10.29
N THR A 171 7.83 4.57 -9.69
CA THR A 171 7.60 4.24 -8.28
C THR A 171 8.76 4.75 -7.43
N THR A 172 8.48 5.62 -6.48
CA THR A 172 9.48 6.23 -5.59
C THR A 172 8.91 6.44 -4.19
N THR A 173 9.79 6.49 -3.19
CA THR A 173 9.49 6.87 -1.80
C THR A 173 9.84 8.34 -1.56
N VAL A 174 9.17 8.99 -0.61
CA VAL A 174 9.55 10.34 -0.14
C VAL A 174 11.01 10.35 0.32
N PRO A 175 11.84 11.35 -0.06
CA PRO A 175 13.22 11.44 0.40
C PRO A 175 13.34 11.46 1.92
N LEU A 176 14.05 10.47 2.49
CA LEU A 176 14.24 10.33 3.93
C LEU A 176 15.61 10.86 4.36
N ALA A 177 15.63 11.57 5.49
CA ALA A 177 16.84 11.95 6.21
C ALA A 177 17.35 10.82 7.14
N GLY A 178 16.49 9.85 7.45
CA GLY A 178 16.83 8.69 8.29
C GLY A 178 15.70 8.31 9.24
N PHE A 179 16.03 7.42 10.17
CA PHE A 179 15.15 6.95 11.24
C PHE A 179 15.69 7.44 12.59
N GLU A 180 14.81 7.86 13.48
CA GLU A 180 15.18 8.40 14.80
C GLU A 180 14.16 7.98 15.86
N ASP A 181 14.61 7.74 17.09
CA ASP A 181 13.72 7.45 18.21
C ASP A 181 13.27 8.76 18.88
N MET A 182 11.97 9.05 18.75
CA MET A 182 11.33 10.26 19.26
C MET A 182 10.50 9.96 20.51
N GLY A 183 11.15 9.45 21.56
CA GLY A 183 10.56 9.30 22.90
C GLY A 183 9.17 8.68 22.89
N ALA A 184 8.13 9.50 23.10
CA ALA A 184 6.73 9.07 23.13
C ALA A 184 6.23 8.43 21.81
N SER A 185 6.77 8.84 20.65
CA SER A 185 6.41 8.30 19.33
C SER A 185 7.24 7.08 18.91
N GLY A 186 8.29 6.74 19.67
CA GLY A 186 9.23 5.67 19.34
C GLY A 186 10.04 5.97 18.06
N ASN A 187 10.48 4.91 17.36
CA ASN A 187 11.23 5.03 16.11
C ASN A 187 10.35 5.58 14.97
N VAL A 188 10.72 6.73 14.41
CA VAL A 188 10.03 7.46 13.35
C VAL A 188 10.93 7.66 12.11
N ALA A 189 10.31 7.76 10.94
CA ALA A 189 10.98 8.13 9.69
C ALA A 189 10.97 9.65 9.53
N ARG A 190 12.14 10.28 9.44
CA ARG A 190 12.25 11.71 9.13
C ARG A 190 12.46 11.92 7.64
N TRP A 191 11.73 12.87 7.08
CA TRP A 191 11.95 13.33 5.72
C TRP A 191 13.17 14.26 5.67
N ASP A 192 13.88 14.22 4.56
CA ASP A 192 14.85 15.26 4.22
C ASP A 192 14.06 16.48 3.77
N SER A 193 13.97 17.51 4.63
CA SER A 193 13.06 18.64 4.39
C SER A 193 13.36 19.38 3.08
N ALA A 194 14.64 19.51 2.70
CA ALA A 194 15.02 20.20 1.47
C ALA A 194 14.63 19.37 0.25
N ARG A 195 15.00 18.09 0.24
CA ARG A 195 14.69 17.17 -0.87
C ARG A 195 13.20 16.88 -0.97
N ALA A 196 12.50 16.74 0.16
CA ALA A 196 11.06 16.53 0.21
C ALA A 196 10.29 17.76 -0.29
N SER A 197 10.72 18.98 0.08
CA SER A 197 10.09 20.21 -0.44
C SER A 197 10.24 20.32 -1.95
N GLN A 198 11.43 20.07 -2.49
CA GLN A 198 11.66 20.06 -3.94
C GLN A 198 10.83 18.95 -4.63
N PHE A 199 10.79 17.76 -4.02
CA PHE A 199 10.07 16.62 -4.52
C PHE A 199 8.55 16.89 -4.61
N PHE A 200 7.94 17.41 -3.55
CA PHE A 200 6.51 17.72 -3.55
C PHE A 200 6.18 18.95 -4.40
N GLY A 201 7.09 19.94 -4.48
CA GLY A 201 6.94 21.07 -5.40
C GLY A 201 6.85 20.63 -6.86
N ALA A 202 7.73 19.73 -7.29
CA ALA A 202 7.67 19.15 -8.65
C ALA A 202 6.33 18.44 -8.92
N LEU A 203 5.83 17.67 -7.94
CA LEU A 203 4.54 16.97 -8.05
C LEU A 203 3.36 17.94 -8.10
N ALA A 204 3.38 19.01 -7.29
CA ALA A 204 2.33 20.01 -7.26
C ALA A 204 2.22 20.77 -8.59
N GLU A 205 3.36 21.00 -9.26
CA GLU A 205 3.44 21.64 -10.57
C GLU A 205 3.20 20.68 -11.75
N GLY A 206 2.98 19.39 -11.49
CA GLY A 206 2.82 18.37 -12.53
C GLY A 206 4.10 18.09 -13.32
N GLN A 207 5.28 18.39 -12.75
CA GLN A 207 6.57 18.17 -13.37
C GLN A 207 7.12 16.77 -13.04
N PRO A 208 7.97 16.18 -13.91
CA PRO A 208 8.69 14.96 -13.58
C PRO A 208 9.56 15.16 -12.33
N VAL A 209 9.52 14.19 -11.42
CA VAL A 209 10.40 14.19 -10.25
C VAL A 209 11.87 14.08 -10.72
N PRO A 210 12.77 14.97 -10.26
CA PRO A 210 14.19 14.89 -10.59
C PRO A 210 14.79 13.52 -10.23
N GLN A 211 15.65 12.97 -11.10
CA GLN A 211 16.17 11.60 -10.94
C GLN A 211 16.92 11.40 -9.62
N GLU A 212 17.60 12.43 -9.14
CA GLU A 212 18.31 12.45 -7.86
C GLU A 212 17.38 12.37 -6.64
N LEU A 213 16.08 12.62 -6.81
CA LEU A 213 15.07 12.48 -5.76
C LEU A 213 14.28 11.17 -5.86
N ILE A 214 14.45 10.41 -6.94
CA ILE A 214 13.86 9.09 -7.09
C ILE A 214 14.61 8.13 -6.18
N THR A 215 13.91 7.63 -5.15
CA THR A 215 14.44 6.63 -4.23
C THR A 215 13.56 5.38 -4.32
N THR A 216 14.18 4.24 -4.59
CA THR A 216 13.56 2.97 -4.23
C THR A 216 13.58 2.92 -2.70
N GLY A 217 12.43 2.70 -2.05
CA GLY A 217 12.38 2.57 -0.59
C GLY A 217 13.36 1.50 -0.08
N PRO A 218 13.65 1.47 1.23
CA PRO A 218 14.56 0.49 1.82
C PRO A 218 14.14 -0.97 1.55
#